data_AF-A0A7V9AIV9-F1
#
_entry.id   AF-A0A7V9AIV9-F1
#
_cell.length_a   1.000
_cell.length_b   1.000
_cell.length_c   1.000
_cell.angle_alpha   90.00
_cell.angle_beta   90.00
_cell.angle_gamma   90.00
#
_symmetry.space_group_name_H-M   'P 1'
#
loop_
_entity.id
_entity.type
_entity.pdbx_description
1 polymer ?
#
loop_
_entity_poly.entity_id
_entity_poly.type
_entity_poly.pdbx_seq_one_letter_code
_entity_poly.pdbx_strand_id
1 'polypeptide(L)'
;MTRILNSTPARIVLRGHGSVPADLEVVKYPRARWTLRTLGYLLLWLIWTLGTLLFTFDPFVASFPFVIGGALAYRSWKGRYQIRAFRGHCPRCENALTIKPGSKIDLPHPLVCYNCHHEPELVV
;
A
#
# COMPACT_ATOMS: atom_id res chain seq x y z
N MET A 1 9.29 16.92 -13.17
CA MET A 1 8.10 16.69 -14.02
C MET A 1 7.71 15.23 -13.96
N THR A 2 6.71 14.85 -13.15
CA THR A 2 6.16 13.49 -13.14
C THR A 2 5.10 13.41 -14.24
N ARG A 3 5.36 12.61 -15.27
CA ARG A 3 4.46 12.37 -16.41
C ARG A 3 3.14 11.81 -15.87
N ILE A 4 2.04 12.56 -16.03
CA ILE A 4 0.68 12.10 -15.75
C ILE A 4 0.38 11.04 -16.83
N LEU A 5 0.22 9.79 -16.42
CA LEU A 5 -0.11 8.69 -17.32
C LEU A 5 -1.58 8.37 -17.12
N ASN A 6 -2.34 8.54 -18.20
CA ASN A 6 -3.56 7.85 -18.61
C ASN A 6 -4.45 7.31 -17.49
N SER A 7 -5.69 7.83 -17.42
CA SER A 7 -6.80 7.14 -16.78
C SER A 7 -6.77 5.68 -17.22
N THR A 8 -6.53 4.79 -16.26
CA THR A 8 -6.52 3.36 -16.53
C THR A 8 -7.94 2.90 -16.28
N PRO A 9 -8.63 2.32 -17.28
CA PRO A 9 -9.97 1.79 -17.06
C PRO A 9 -9.85 0.68 -16.01
N ALA A 10 -10.58 0.85 -14.91
CA ALA A 10 -10.67 -0.12 -13.84
C ALA A 10 -12.12 -0.59 -13.71
N ARG A 11 -12.33 -1.68 -12.99
CA ARG A 11 -13.66 -2.20 -12.68
C ARG A 11 -13.76 -2.51 -11.20
N ILE A 12 -14.95 -2.28 -10.66
CA ILE A 12 -15.29 -2.64 -9.29
C ILE A 12 -16.16 -3.89 -9.37
N VAL A 13 -15.70 -4.96 -8.74
CA VAL A 13 -16.37 -6.26 -8.73
C VAL A 13 -16.87 -6.54 -7.33
N LEU A 14 -18.14 -6.91 -7.22
CA LEU A 14 -18.73 -7.40 -5.98
C LEU A 14 -19.37 -8.76 -6.28
N ARG A 15 -19.10 -9.77 -5.45
CA ARG A 15 -19.69 -11.10 -5.65
C ARG A 15 -21.22 -10.98 -5.65
N GLY A 16 -21.85 -11.59 -6.65
CA GLY A 16 -23.31 -11.56 -6.84
C GLY A 16 -23.89 -10.27 -7.43
N HIS A 17 -23.06 -9.33 -7.88
CA HIS A 17 -23.49 -8.09 -8.55
C HIS A 17 -22.73 -7.88 -9.86
N GLY A 18 -23.29 -7.07 -10.76
CA GLY A 18 -22.62 -6.69 -12.01
C GLY A 18 -21.35 -5.88 -11.75
N SER A 19 -20.32 -6.06 -12.59
CA SER A 19 -19.12 -5.23 -12.51
C SER A 19 -19.42 -3.80 -12.97
N VAL A 20 -18.99 -2.80 -12.19
CA VAL A 20 -19.20 -1.38 -12.50
C VAL A 20 -17.88 -0.76 -12.98
N PRO A 21 -17.87 0.05 -14.06
CA PRO A 21 -16.67 0.74 -14.50
C PRO A 21 -16.20 1.76 -13.45
N ALA A 22 -14.89 1.90 -13.31
CA ALA A 22 -14.25 2.88 -12.46
C ALA A 22 -13.07 3.53 -13.19
N ASP A 23 -12.88 4.82 -12.95
CA ASP A 23 -11.72 5.55 -13.46
C ASP A 23 -10.64 5.59 -12.38
N LEU A 24 -9.48 5.03 -12.71
CA LEU A 24 -8.34 4.96 -11.81
C LEU A 24 -7.14 5.69 -12.41
N GLU A 25 -6.68 6.74 -11.72
CA GLU A 25 -5.42 7.40 -12.03
C GLU A 25 -4.35 6.92 -11.05
N VAL A 26 -3.40 6.14 -11.57
CA VAL A 26 -2.31 5.56 -10.77
C VAL A 26 -0.95 5.94 -11.30
N VAL A 27 -0.03 6.23 -10.38
CA VAL A 27 1.39 6.39 -10.68
C VAL A 27 2.12 5.17 -10.14
N LYS A 28 2.86 4.48 -11.02
CA LYS A 28 3.74 3.39 -10.60
C LYS A 28 4.82 3.95 -9.68
N TYR A 29 4.93 3.40 -8.47
CA TYR A 29 5.92 3.89 -7.54
C TYR A 29 7.33 3.50 -8.04
N PRO A 30 8.30 4.44 -8.11
CA PRO A 30 9.63 4.13 -8.63
C PRO A 30 10.34 3.15 -7.68
N ARG A 31 10.77 1.99 -8.22
CA ARG A 31 11.50 0.95 -7.47
C ARG A 31 12.75 1.49 -6.77
N ALA A 32 13.42 2.49 -7.35
CA ALA A 32 14.61 3.11 -6.76
C ALA A 32 14.35 3.77 -5.38
N ARG A 33 13.16 4.36 -5.17
CA ARG A 33 12.80 4.90 -3.84
C ARG A 33 12.49 3.80 -2.84
N TRP A 34 12.04 2.63 -3.30
CA TRP A 34 11.87 1.46 -2.43
C TRP A 34 13.21 0.91 -1.99
N THR A 35 14.13 0.67 -2.93
CA THR A 35 15.45 0.11 -2.61
C THR A 35 16.23 1.04 -1.68
N LEU A 36 16.22 2.34 -1.92
CA LEU A 36 16.88 3.32 -1.05
C LEU A 36 16.31 3.34 0.37
N ARG A 37 14.97 3.26 0.52
CA ARG A 37 14.34 3.19 1.85
C ARG A 37 14.68 1.89 2.57
N THR A 38 14.61 0.76 1.87
CA THR A 38 14.97 -0.55 2.46
C THR A 38 16.43 -0.57 2.88
N LEU A 39 17.35 -0.04 2.06
CA LEU A 39 18.76 0.13 2.42
C LEU A 39 18.95 1.01 3.66
N GLY A 40 18.23 2.14 3.73
CA GLY A 40 18.27 3.02 4.90
C GLY A 40 17.80 2.32 6.18
N TYR A 41 16.71 1.55 6.12
CA TYR A 41 16.23 0.77 7.27
C TYR A 41 17.20 -0.35 7.66
N LEU A 42 17.81 -1.04 6.70
CA LEU A 42 18.81 -2.07 6.96
C LEU A 42 20.07 -1.49 7.60
N LEU A 43 20.55 -0.33 7.13
CA LEU A 43 21.69 0.35 7.71
C LEU A 43 21.40 0.78 9.16
N LEU A 44 20.26 1.42 9.40
CA LEU A 44 19.85 1.83 10.75
C LEU A 44 19.74 0.62 11.68
N TRP A 45 19.17 -0.48 11.18
CA TRP A 45 19.04 -1.74 11.91
C TRP A 45 20.41 -2.35 12.25
N LEU A 46 21.37 -2.37 11.32
CA LEU A 46 22.74 -2.84 11.55
C LEU A 46 23.45 -2.02 12.62
N ILE A 47 23.36 -0.69 12.53
CA ILE A 47 23.97 0.22 13.51
C ILE A 47 23.41 -0.03 14.91
N TRP A 48 22.09 -0.16 15.03
CA TRP A 48 21.45 -0.45 16.32
C TRP A 48 21.85 -1.81 16.88
N THR A 49 21.86 -2.84 16.05
CA THR A 49 22.20 -4.21 16.47
C THR A 49 23.65 -4.28 16.95
N LEU A 50 24.60 -3.69 16.21
CA LEU A 50 25.99 -3.58 16.66
C LEU A 50 26.09 -2.79 17.96
N GLY A 51 25.39 -1.67 18.09
CA GLY A 51 25.36 -0.87 19.31
C GLY A 51 24.89 -1.69 20.51
N THR A 52 23.76 -2.39 20.39
CA THR A 52 23.26 -3.24 21.48
C THR A 52 24.23 -4.36 21.83
N LEU A 53 24.84 -5.02 20.84
CA LEU A 53 25.75 -6.15 21.06
C LEU A 53 27.05 -5.71 21.77
N LEU A 54 27.48 -4.47 21.57
CA LEU A 54 28.65 -3.89 22.23
C LEU A 54 28.35 -3.39 23.66
N PHE A 55 27.12 -2.95 23.95
CA PHE A 55 26.78 -2.31 25.23
C PHE A 55 25.93 -3.18 26.18
N THR A 56 25.15 -4.13 25.67
CA THR A 56 24.20 -4.90 26.48
C THR A 56 24.02 -6.30 25.89
N PHE A 57 24.52 -7.32 26.58
CA PHE A 57 24.39 -8.71 26.16
C PHE A 57 23.02 -9.30 26.54
N ASP A 58 21.95 -8.52 26.39
CA ASP A 58 20.59 -9.00 26.64
C ASP A 58 19.98 -9.45 25.30
N PRO A 59 19.75 -10.77 25.12
CA PRO A 59 19.23 -11.31 23.87
C PRO A 59 17.78 -10.88 23.58
N PHE A 60 17.00 -10.51 24.59
CA PHE A 60 15.64 -9.98 24.38
C PHE A 60 15.71 -8.57 23.81
N VAL A 61 16.53 -7.69 24.39
CA VAL A 61 16.69 -6.30 23.90
C VAL A 61 17.26 -6.27 22.48
N ALA A 62 18.21 -7.17 22.17
CA ALA A 62 18.80 -7.29 20.84
C ALA A 62 17.80 -7.77 19.76
N SER A 63 16.69 -8.39 20.14
CA SER A 63 15.69 -8.93 19.20
C SER A 63 14.68 -7.90 18.69
N PHE A 64 14.35 -6.87 19.48
CA PHE A 64 13.36 -5.84 19.09
C PHE A 64 13.69 -5.12 17.77
N PRO A 65 14.94 -4.71 17.50
CA PRO A 65 15.31 -4.09 16.23
C PRO A 65 15.03 -4.98 15.03
N PHE A 66 15.23 -6.30 15.14
CA PHE A 66 14.93 -7.24 14.05
C PHE A 66 13.43 -7.27 13.73
N VAL A 67 12.58 -7.36 14.76
CA VAL A 67 11.12 -7.40 14.57
C VAL A 67 10.61 -6.08 14.00
N ILE A 68 11.06 -4.95 14.55
CA ILE A 68 10.63 -3.61 14.10
C ILE A 68 11.16 -3.33 12.69
N GLY A 69 12.43 -3.60 12.43
CA GLY A 69 13.08 -3.41 11.12
C GLY A 69 12.42 -4.28 10.04
N GLY A 70 12.16 -5.55 10.35
CA GLY A 70 11.44 -6.47 9.48
C GLY A 70 10.01 -6.00 9.18
N ALA A 71 9.26 -5.57 10.19
CA ALA A 71 7.90 -5.07 10.02
C ALA A 71 7.86 -3.79 9.16
N LEU A 72 8.79 -2.85 9.37
CA LEU A 72 8.89 -1.63 8.57
C LEU A 72 9.33 -1.92 7.13
N ALA A 73 10.29 -2.81 6.93
CA ALA A 73 10.73 -3.25 5.60
C ALA A 73 9.57 -3.92 4.85
N TYR A 74 8.86 -4.85 5.48
CA TYR A 74 7.68 -5.50 4.92
C TYR A 74 6.58 -4.50 4.57
N ARG A 75 6.29 -3.53 5.47
CA ARG A 75 5.31 -2.47 5.21
C ARG A 75 5.75 -1.57 4.05
N SER A 76 7.06 -1.33 3.89
CA SER A 76 7.60 -0.51 2.80
C SER A 76 7.43 -1.15 1.42
N TRP A 77 7.35 -2.49 1.38
CA TRP A 77 7.20 -3.29 0.16
C TRP A 77 5.76 -3.45 -0.31
N LYS A 78 4.77 -3.10 0.54
CA LYS A 78 3.36 -3.11 0.13
C LYS A 78 2.98 -1.85 -0.66
N GLY A 79 2.24 -2.06 -1.74
CA GLY A 79 1.57 -1.04 -2.54
C GLY A 79 2.38 -0.53 -3.73
N ARG A 80 2.34 -1.28 -4.84
CA ARG A 80 3.02 -1.00 -6.12
C ARG A 80 2.54 0.28 -6.82
N TYR A 81 1.31 0.69 -6.56
CA TYR A 81 0.67 1.81 -7.23
C TYR A 81 0.31 2.89 -6.22
N GLN A 82 0.54 4.15 -6.57
CA GLN A 82 0.08 5.28 -5.80
C GLN A 82 -1.12 5.91 -6.51
N ILE A 83 -2.24 5.99 -5.81
CA ILE A 83 -3.47 6.59 -6.36
C ILE A 83 -3.31 8.10 -6.40
N ARG A 84 -3.62 8.71 -7.54
CA ARG A 84 -3.73 10.17 -7.70
C ARG A 84 -5.19 10.60 -7.61
N ALA A 85 -6.04 9.94 -8.38
CA ALA A 85 -7.47 10.14 -8.37
C ALA A 85 -8.17 8.79 -8.58
N PHE A 86 -9.35 8.68 -8.01
CA PHE A 86 -10.23 7.54 -8.15
C PHE A 86 -11.67 8.02 -8.25
N ARG A 87 -12.41 7.48 -9.21
CA ARG A 87 -13.85 7.71 -9.35
C ARG A 87 -14.54 6.38 -9.63
N GLY A 88 -15.49 6.02 -8.79
CA GLY A 88 -16.26 4.80 -8.95
C GLY A 88 -17.39 4.72 -7.94
N HIS A 89 -18.36 3.86 -8.22
CA HIS A 89 -19.56 3.69 -7.41
C HIS A 89 -19.67 2.26 -6.91
N CYS A 90 -20.34 2.07 -5.78
CA CYS A 90 -20.61 0.75 -5.23
C CYS A 90 -21.60 -0.01 -6.15
N PRO A 91 -21.30 -1.25 -6.56
CA PRO A 91 -22.22 -2.06 -7.38
C PRO A 91 -23.56 -2.37 -6.73
N ARG A 92 -23.68 -2.25 -5.39
CA ARG A 92 -24.89 -2.59 -4.63
C ARG A 92 -25.79 -1.40 -4.32
N CYS A 93 -25.20 -0.30 -3.85
CA CYS A 93 -25.95 0.86 -3.35
C CYS A 93 -25.69 2.14 -4.14
N GLU A 94 -24.90 2.06 -5.20
CA GLU A 94 -24.56 3.16 -6.12
C GLU A 94 -23.86 4.37 -5.48
N ASN A 95 -23.62 4.35 -4.17
CA ASN A 95 -22.87 5.40 -3.50
C ASN A 95 -21.44 5.48 -4.01
N ALA A 96 -20.95 6.73 -4.13
CA ALA A 96 -19.58 7.02 -4.50
C ALA A 96 -18.61 6.37 -3.50
N LEU A 97 -17.67 5.59 -4.03
CA LEU A 97 -16.57 5.05 -3.25
C LEU A 97 -15.43 6.07 -3.29
N THR A 98 -14.78 6.27 -2.15
CA THR A 98 -13.66 7.21 -2.03
C THR A 98 -12.41 6.47 -1.62
N ILE A 99 -11.30 6.79 -2.28
CA ILE A 99 -9.97 6.34 -1.89
C ILE A 99 -9.11 7.57 -1.66
N LYS A 100 -8.38 7.57 -0.55
CA LYS A 100 -7.53 8.71 -0.20
C LYS A 100 -6.45 8.90 -1.29
N PRO A 101 -6.34 10.09 -1.89
CA PRO A 101 -5.26 10.37 -2.83
C PRO A 101 -3.91 10.25 -2.13
N GLY A 102 -2.92 9.71 -2.83
CA GLY A 102 -1.60 9.42 -2.31
C GLY A 102 -1.48 8.09 -1.55
N SER A 103 -2.60 7.37 -1.33
CA SER A 103 -2.56 6.01 -0.79
C SER A 103 -1.83 5.06 -1.73
N LYS A 104 -1.15 4.07 -1.14
CA LYS A 104 -0.49 3.01 -1.87
C LYS A 104 -1.39 1.79 -1.90
N ILE A 105 -1.65 1.26 -3.09
CA ILE A 105 -2.48 0.08 -3.29
C ILE A 105 -1.72 -0.99 -4.06
N ASP A 106 -2.10 -2.23 -3.80
CA ASP A 106 -1.83 -3.38 -4.65
C ASP A 106 -3.16 -3.85 -5.25
N LEU A 107 -3.11 -4.33 -6.50
CA LEU A 107 -4.25 -4.88 -7.19
C LEU A 107 -4.21 -6.42 -7.11
N PRO A 108 -5.34 -7.10 -6.88
CA PRO A 108 -6.68 -6.54 -6.59
C PRO A 108 -6.73 -5.83 -5.23
N HIS A 109 -7.48 -4.72 -5.13
CA HIS A 109 -7.57 -3.91 -3.91
C HIS A 109 -8.99 -3.96 -3.31
N PRO A 110 -9.18 -4.42 -2.07
CA PRO A 110 -10.48 -4.37 -1.43
C PRO A 110 -10.83 -2.92 -1.07
N LEU A 111 -12.06 -2.54 -1.38
CA LEU A 111 -12.66 -1.25 -1.04
C LEU A 111 -13.76 -1.49 -0.03
N VAL A 112 -13.95 -0.59 0.94
CA VAL A 112 -15.06 -0.67 1.88
C VAL A 112 -16.11 0.36 1.49
N CYS A 113 -17.35 -0.09 1.26
CA CYS A 113 -18.48 0.81 1.11
C CYS A 113 -19.07 1.13 2.48
N TYR A 114 -18.89 2.36 2.95
CA TYR A 114 -19.43 2.78 4.25
C TYR A 114 -20.95 2.92 4.32
N ASN A 115 -21.66 2.81 3.18
CA ASN A 115 -23.11 2.89 3.15
C ASN A 115 -23.79 1.52 3.26
N CYS A 116 -23.28 0.51 2.56
CA CYS A 116 -23.87 -0.84 2.56
C CYS A 116 -22.98 -1.90 3.23
N HIS A 117 -21.83 -1.50 3.79
CA HIS A 117 -20.86 -2.35 4.48
C HIS A 117 -20.35 -3.55 3.67
N HIS A 118 -20.45 -3.50 2.35
CA HIS A 118 -19.81 -4.48 1.47
C HIS A 118 -18.38 -4.11 1.12
N GLU A 119 -17.61 -5.15 0.82
CA GLU A 119 -16.22 -5.05 0.43
C GLU A 119 -16.04 -5.41 -1.06
N PRO A 120 -16.37 -4.51 -2.00
CA PRO A 120 -16.06 -4.76 -3.41
C PRO A 120 -14.55 -4.72 -3.67
N GLU A 121 -14.11 -5.43 -4.71
CA GLU A 121 -12.72 -5.46 -5.15
C GLU A 121 -12.52 -4.54 -6.36
N LEU A 122 -11.47 -3.72 -6.31
CA LEU A 122 -10.98 -2.94 -7.43
C LEU A 122 -9.99 -3.76 -8.25
N VAL A 123 -10.31 -3.97 -9.52
CA VAL A 123 -9.49 -4.67 -10.51
C VAL A 123 -9.21 -3.75 -11.70
N VAL A 124 -8.08 -3.95 -12.37
CA VAL A 124 -7.67 -3.22 -13.59
C VAL A 124 -7.66 -4.20 -14.75
#